data_AF-K9QGB5-F1
#
_entry.id   AF-K9QGB5-F1
#
_cell.length_a   1.000
_cell.length_b   1.000
_cell.length_c   1.000
_cell.angle_alpha   90.00
_cell.angle_beta   90.00
_cell.angle_gamma   90.00
#
_symmetry.space_group_name_H-M   'P 1'
#
loop_
_entity.id
_entity.type
_entity.pdbx_description
1 polymer ?
#
loop_
_entity_poly.entity_id
_entity_poly.type
_entity_poly.pdbx_seq_one_letter_code
_entity_poly.pdbx_strand_id
1 'polypeptide(L)'
;MKTIGYDMKEALINTFNSLGLAWWVEILTQSPRCTYYFGPFLTSADAKIALKGYVEDLELEGAQGIQVNVKRCKPDNLTIAEDLGERIDRKVKPAFSGQM
;
A
#
# COMPACT_ATOMS: atom_id res chain seq x y z
N MET A 1 19.31 11.98 -20.34
CA MET A 1 18.49 13.13 -19.85
C MET A 1 17.05 12.66 -19.62
N LYS A 2 16.73 12.05 -18.47
CA LYS A 2 15.35 11.63 -18.09
C LYS A 2 14.96 12.08 -16.67
N THR A 3 15.85 12.77 -15.96
CA THR A 3 15.81 12.89 -14.51
C THR A 3 14.82 13.96 -14.02
N ILE A 4 14.63 15.05 -14.77
CA ILE A 4 13.89 16.24 -14.28
C ILE A 4 12.38 15.96 -14.13
N GLY A 5 11.78 15.21 -15.07
CA GLY A 5 10.34 14.92 -15.04
C GLY A 5 9.94 13.80 -14.08
N TYR A 6 10.85 12.85 -13.83
CA TYR A 6 10.63 11.77 -12.86
C TYR A 6 10.63 12.32 -11.43
N ASP A 7 11.61 13.18 -11.12
CA ASP A 7 11.75 13.79 -9.79
C ASP A 7 10.51 14.61 -9.37
N MET A 8 9.95 15.39 -10.31
CA MET A 8 8.73 16.17 -10.07
C MET A 8 7.49 15.30 -9.84
N LYS A 9 7.38 14.16 -10.55
CA LYS A 9 6.26 13.21 -10.36
C LYS A 9 6.31 12.59 -8.97
N GLU A 10 7.48 12.13 -8.54
CA GLU A 10 7.66 11.56 -7.20
C GLU A 10 7.33 12.58 -6.10
N ALA A 11 7.77 13.83 -6.25
CA ALA A 11 7.47 14.90 -5.30
C ALA A 11 5.96 15.17 -5.18
N LEU A 12 5.23 15.18 -6.31
CA LEU A 12 3.78 15.33 -6.34
C LEU A 12 3.08 14.14 -5.68
N ILE A 13 3.49 12.92 -6.01
CA ILE A 13 2.94 11.70 -5.44
C ILE A 13 3.13 11.68 -3.92
N ASN A 14 4.32 12.00 -3.42
CA ASN A 14 4.61 12.04 -1.99
C ASN A 14 3.79 13.13 -1.27
N THR A 15 3.61 14.29 -1.90
CA THR A 15 2.76 15.37 -1.37
C THR A 15 1.30 14.93 -1.28
N PHE A 16 0.75 14.35 -2.35
CA PHE A 16 -0.62 13.84 -2.37
C PHE A 16 -0.83 12.70 -1.37
N ASN A 17 0.16 11.82 -1.23
CA ASN A 17 0.13 10.74 -0.25
C ASN A 17 0.12 11.28 1.19
N SER A 18 0.98 12.26 1.47
CA SER A 18 1.05 12.91 2.78
C SER A 18 -0.27 13.57 3.17
N LEU A 19 -0.96 14.20 2.20
CA LEU A 19 -2.27 14.82 2.34
C LEU A 19 -3.45 13.83 2.32
N GLY A 20 -3.22 12.54 2.02
CA GLY A 20 -4.29 11.54 1.88
C GLY A 20 -5.15 11.70 0.62
N LEU A 21 -4.64 12.42 -0.39
CA LEU A 21 -5.29 12.67 -1.67
C LEU A 21 -4.81 11.72 -2.78
N ALA A 22 -3.76 10.94 -2.51
CA ALA A 22 -3.27 9.94 -3.44
C ALA A 22 -4.30 8.84 -3.70
N TRP A 23 -4.28 8.30 -4.90
CA TRP A 23 -5.08 7.14 -5.28
C TRP A 23 -4.37 5.86 -4.89
N TRP A 24 -5.13 4.91 -4.39
CA TRP A 24 -4.67 3.59 -3.97
C TRP A 24 -5.59 2.53 -4.55
N VAL A 25 -4.98 1.39 -4.87
CA VAL A 25 -5.68 0.17 -5.26
C VAL A 25 -5.72 -0.74 -4.05
N GLU A 26 -6.91 -0.93 -3.50
CA GLU A 26 -7.19 -1.91 -2.46
C GLU A 26 -7.61 -3.22 -3.12
N ILE A 27 -6.91 -4.31 -2.80
CA ILE A 27 -7.21 -5.65 -3.29
C ILE A 27 -7.44 -6.55 -2.08
N LEU A 28 -8.64 -7.10 -1.96
CA LEU A 28 -9.00 -8.08 -0.94
C LEU A 28 -9.03 -9.47 -1.57
N THR A 29 -8.39 -10.43 -0.94
CA THR A 29 -8.42 -11.84 -1.33
C THR A 29 -9.15 -12.64 -0.26
N GLN A 30 -9.85 -13.71 -0.66
CA GLN A 30 -10.61 -14.57 0.24
C GLN A 30 -9.78 -15.75 0.73
N SER A 31 -8.95 -16.35 -0.14
CA SER A 31 -8.07 -17.47 0.20
C SER A 31 -6.73 -17.30 -0.51
N PRO A 32 -5.61 -17.02 0.21
CA PRO A 32 -5.57 -16.62 1.62
C PRO A 32 -6.29 -15.29 1.85
N ARG A 33 -6.74 -15.02 3.08
CA ARG A 33 -7.46 -13.79 3.42
C ARG A 33 -6.49 -12.64 3.68
N CYS A 34 -6.27 -11.83 2.66
CA CYS A 34 -5.33 -10.71 2.68
C CYS A 34 -5.98 -9.46 2.09
N THR A 35 -5.58 -8.30 2.59
CA THR A 35 -5.89 -6.99 2.00
C THR A 35 -4.59 -6.30 1.63
N TYR A 36 -4.44 -5.95 0.37
CA TYR A 36 -3.28 -5.30 -0.21
C TYR A 36 -3.64 -3.88 -0.65
N TYR A 37 -2.78 -2.92 -0.36
CA TYR A 37 -2.87 -1.55 -0.85
C TYR A 37 -1.68 -1.23 -1.74
N PHE A 38 -1.93 -1.05 -3.04
CA PHE A 38 -0.92 -0.67 -4.02
C PHE A 38 -1.05 0.80 -4.41
N GLY A 39 0.09 1.49 -4.49
CA GLY A 39 0.18 2.93 -4.74
C GLY A 39 1.39 3.52 -4.02
N PRO A 40 1.40 4.85 -3.77
CA PRO A 40 0.40 5.85 -4.15
C PRO A 40 0.43 6.24 -5.63
N PHE A 41 -0.74 6.49 -6.23
CA PHE A 41 -0.91 6.95 -7.61
C PHE A 41 -1.42 8.41 -7.67
N LEU A 42 -0.99 9.14 -8.71
CA LEU A 42 -1.45 10.51 -8.93
C LEU A 42 -2.91 10.56 -9.44
N THR A 43 -3.30 9.59 -10.27
CA THR A 43 -4.64 9.52 -10.87
C THR A 43 -5.27 8.13 -10.70
N SER A 44 -6.60 8.08 -10.71
CA SER A 44 -7.33 6.81 -10.73
C SER A 44 -7.08 5.99 -12.01
N ALA A 45 -6.69 6.65 -13.11
CA ALA A 45 -6.40 5.99 -14.37
C ALA A 45 -5.09 5.21 -14.28
N ASP A 46 -4.02 5.83 -13.76
CA ASP A 46 -2.75 5.14 -13.49
C ASP A 46 -2.95 3.93 -12.56
N ALA A 47 -3.72 4.13 -11.50
CA ALA A 47 -4.08 3.07 -10.56
C ALA A 47 -4.81 1.89 -11.26
N LYS A 48 -5.76 2.17 -12.16
CA LYS A 48 -6.50 1.15 -12.92
C LYS A 48 -5.65 0.45 -13.99
N ILE A 49 -4.65 1.14 -14.54
CA ILE A 49 -3.70 0.54 -15.49
C ILE A 49 -2.81 -0.46 -14.74
N ALA A 50 -2.26 -0.06 -13.58
CA ALA A 50 -1.42 -0.92 -12.75
C ALA A 50 -2.21 -2.07 -12.09
N LEU A 51 -3.48 -1.82 -11.74
CA LEU A 51 -4.39 -2.81 -11.14
C LEU A 51 -4.38 -4.15 -11.87
N LYS A 52 -4.38 -4.15 -13.21
CA LYS A 52 -4.43 -5.38 -13.99
C LYS A 52 -3.25 -6.30 -13.68
N GLY A 53 -2.03 -5.75 -13.65
CA GLY A 53 -0.84 -6.52 -13.30
C GLY A 53 -0.91 -7.11 -11.90
N TYR A 54 -1.36 -6.32 -10.90
CA TYR A 54 -1.49 -6.82 -9.53
C TYR A 54 -2.50 -7.96 -9.40
N VAL A 55 -3.62 -7.89 -10.12
CA VAL A 55 -4.63 -8.96 -10.11
C VAL A 55 -4.08 -10.20 -10.79
N GLU A 56 -3.45 -10.05 -11.96
CA GLU A 56 -2.83 -11.17 -12.69
C GLU A 56 -1.78 -11.89 -11.84
N ASP A 57 -0.91 -11.14 -11.14
CA ASP A 57 0.09 -11.70 -10.23
C ASP A 57 -0.57 -12.50 -9.09
N LEU A 58 -1.61 -11.94 -8.44
CA LEU A 58 -2.34 -12.61 -7.35
C LEU A 58 -3.09 -13.85 -7.82
N GLU A 59 -3.68 -13.83 -9.01
CA GLU A 59 -4.32 -15.00 -9.62
C GLU A 59 -3.30 -16.10 -9.90
N LEU A 60 -2.10 -15.75 -10.39
CA LEU A 60 -1.00 -16.70 -10.63
C LEU A 60 -0.44 -17.30 -9.33
N GLU A 61 -0.43 -16.53 -8.24
CA GLU A 61 -0.09 -17.02 -6.89
C GLU A 61 -1.19 -17.92 -6.29
N GLY A 62 -2.34 -18.04 -6.95
CA GLY A 62 -3.45 -18.89 -6.53
C GLY A 62 -4.41 -18.23 -5.53
N ALA A 63 -4.39 -16.90 -5.43
CA ALA A 63 -5.35 -16.18 -4.61
C ALA A 63 -6.77 -16.31 -5.18
N GLN A 64 -7.74 -16.59 -4.32
CA GLN A 64 -9.14 -16.74 -4.70
C GLN A 64 -10.00 -15.61 -4.13
N GLY A 65 -11.13 -15.32 -4.79
CA GLY A 65 -12.11 -14.34 -4.31
C GLY A 65 -11.58 -12.90 -4.32
N ILE A 66 -10.81 -12.54 -5.34
CA ILE A 66 -10.18 -11.22 -5.48
C ILE A 66 -11.24 -10.14 -5.69
N GLN A 67 -11.26 -9.14 -4.81
CA GLN A 67 -12.08 -7.94 -4.90
C GLN A 67 -11.19 -6.72 -4.98
N VAL A 68 -11.50 -5.80 -5.89
CA VAL A 68 -10.64 -4.66 -6.19
C VAL A 68 -11.40 -3.36 -6.01
N ASN A 69 -10.75 -2.37 -5.41
CA ASN A 69 -11.34 -1.08 -5.14
C ASN A 69 -10.30 0.03 -5.33
N VAL A 70 -10.58 0.97 -6.22
CA VAL A 70 -9.69 2.11 -6.49
C VAL A 70 -10.27 3.33 -5.80
N LYS A 71 -9.60 3.81 -4.76
CA LYS A 71 -10.07 4.92 -3.91
C LYS A 71 -8.95 5.86 -3.53
N ARG A 72 -9.30 7.07 -3.10
CA ARG A 72 -8.36 7.94 -2.40
C ARG A 72 -8.38 7.58 -0.92
N CYS A 73 -7.22 7.24 -0.37
CA CYS A 73 -7.06 6.95 1.05
C CYS A 73 -5.60 7.14 1.46
N LYS A 74 -5.33 6.95 2.75
CA LYS A 74 -3.99 6.91 3.33
C LYS A 74 -3.88 5.64 4.15
N PRO A 75 -3.52 4.49 3.54
CA PRO A 75 -3.40 3.24 4.26
C PRO A 75 -2.24 3.32 5.25
N ASP A 76 -2.47 2.88 6.48
CA ASP A 76 -1.43 2.78 7.51
C ASP A 76 -0.54 1.55 7.30
N ASN A 77 -1.14 0.46 6.79
CA ASN A 77 -0.47 -0.78 6.46
C ASN A 77 -0.75 -1.15 5.00
N LEU A 78 0.30 -1.50 4.26
CA LEU A 78 0.20 -1.85 2.84
C LEU A 78 -0.26 -3.29 2.61
N THR A 79 -0.01 -4.17 3.57
CA THR A 79 -0.43 -5.56 3.54
C THR A 79 -1.01 -5.92 4.91
N ILE A 80 -2.27 -6.36 4.90
CA ILE A 80 -2.99 -6.80 6.09
C ILE A 80 -3.41 -8.25 5.81
N ALA A 81 -2.70 -9.21 6.37
CA ALA A 81 -3.07 -10.61 6.31
C ALA A 81 -3.69 -11.01 7.65
N GLU A 82 -4.88 -11.62 7.62
CA GLU A 82 -5.57 -12.03 8.85
C GLU A 82 -4.85 -13.20 9.55
N ASP A 83 -3.99 -13.92 8.81
CA ASP A 83 -3.17 -15.05 9.29
C ASP A 83 -1.78 -14.65 9.82
N LEU A 84 -1.24 -13.48 9.43
CA LEU A 84 -0.05 -12.91 10.07
C LEU A 84 -0.50 -12.15 11.32
N GLY A 85 -0.66 -12.90 12.41
CA GLY A 85 -1.06 -12.41 13.73
C GLY A 85 -0.45 -11.04 14.07
N GLU A 86 -1.31 -10.19 14.63
CA GLU A 86 -1.01 -8.91 15.28
C GLU A 86 0.45 -8.48 15.15
N ARG A 87 0.76 -7.56 14.22
CA ARG A 87 2.01 -6.80 14.33
C ARG A 87 1.93 -6.06 15.66
N ILE A 88 2.51 -6.68 16.69
CA ILE A 88 2.70 -6.13 18.02
C ILE A 88 3.34 -4.77 17.78
N ASP A 89 2.58 -3.71 18.07
CA ASP A 89 3.07 -2.34 18.23
C ASP A 89 4.10 -2.38 19.36
N ARG A 90 5.33 -2.80 19.04
CA ARG A 90 6.47 -2.65 19.93
C ARG A 90 6.78 -1.17 19.97
N LYS A 91 5.99 -0.43 20.76
CA LYS A 91 6.46 0.74 21.48
C LYS A 91 7.62 0.29 22.36
N VAL A 92 8.80 0.21 21.76
CA VAL A 92 10.06 0.10 22.48
C VAL A 92 10.20 1.42 23.23
N LYS A 93 9.73 1.45 24.47
CA LYS A 93 10.13 2.47 25.43
C LYS A 93 11.62 2.21 25.67
N PRO A 94 12.54 3.15 25.38
CA PRO A 94 13.91 2.98 25.81
C PRO A 94 13.89 2.96 27.34
N ALA A 95 14.19 1.81 27.93
CA ALA A 95 14.50 1.72 29.34
C ALA A 95 15.91 2.30 29.51
N PHE A 96 16.01 3.63 29.51
CA PHE A 96 17.20 4.30 30.01
C PHE A 96 17.14 4.21 31.54
N SER A 97 17.51 3.03 32.05
CA SER A 97 17.82 2.87 33.47
C SER A 97 19.07 3.68 33.72
N GLY A 98 18.89 4.89 34.28
CA GLY A 98 19.99 5.64 34.83
C GLY A 98 20.73 4.78 35.85
N GLN A 99 22.00 4.50 35.57
CA GLN A 99 22.92 4.06 36.59
C GLN A 99 23.84 5.24 36.90
N MET A 100 23.87 5.57 38.19
CA MET A 100 24.87 6.40 38.86
C MET A 100 26.28 5.97 38.52
#